data_AF-A0A1A2ZWL0-F1
#
_entry.id   AF-A0A1A2ZWL0-F1
#
_cell.length_a   1.000
_cell.length_b   1.000
_cell.length_c   1.000
_cell.angle_alpha   90.00
_cell.angle_beta   90.00
_cell.angle_gamma   90.00
#
_symmetry.space_group_name_H-M   'P 1'
#
loop_
_entity.id
_entity.type
_entity.pdbx_description
1 polymer ?
#
loop_
_entity_poly.entity_id
_entity_poly.type
_entity_poly.pdbx_seq_one_letter_code
_entity_poly.pdbx_strand_id
1 'polypeptide(L)'
;MIKGAALDTRLQHGLLLDPKLQRRLSGEEFRSFVNVLVWVVSLVTDGWFNPDDAEMIIADRQHIDALAEVGLVERCEDSGLYRVHPDYWAWQTSKAQLEGLAARREADKLRKRKERDNGHELQAQAPFS
;
A
#
# COMPACT_ATOMS: atom_id res chain seq x y z
N MET A 1 -8.75 -9.47 2.29
CA MET A 1 -7.51 -9.14 3.01
C MET A 1 -6.39 -10.05 2.52
N ILE A 2 -5.31 -9.50 1.96
CA ILE A 2 -4.18 -10.27 1.42
C ILE A 2 -3.44 -10.92 2.59
N LYS A 3 -3.67 -12.22 2.84
CA LYS A 3 -3.07 -12.92 3.98
C LYS A 3 -1.54 -12.97 3.84
N GLY A 4 -0.82 -12.41 4.81
CA GLY A 4 0.64 -12.57 4.95
C GLY A 4 1.52 -11.61 4.12
N ALA A 5 0.98 -10.49 3.65
CA ALA A 5 1.80 -9.38 3.19
C ALA A 5 2.03 -8.41 4.35
N ALA A 6 3.28 -8.25 4.79
CA ALA A 6 3.65 -7.07 5.56
C ALA A 6 3.47 -5.87 4.62
N LEU A 7 2.53 -4.99 4.95
CA LEU A 7 2.29 -3.76 4.22
C LEU A 7 3.17 -2.68 4.84
N ASP A 8 4.27 -2.37 4.17
CA ASP A 8 5.16 -1.29 4.58
C ASP A 8 4.73 -0.01 3.85
N THR A 9 4.36 1.01 4.62
CA THR A 9 4.16 2.35 4.07
C THR A 9 5.54 2.97 3.83
N ARG A 10 5.79 3.43 2.61
CA ARG A 10 7.11 3.95 2.20
C ARG A 10 7.10 5.47 2.12
N LEU A 11 8.11 6.12 2.68
CA LEU A 11 8.38 7.54 2.52
C LEU A 11 9.67 7.70 1.73
N GLN A 12 9.70 8.61 0.75
CA GLN A 12 10.94 8.86 0.00
C GLN A 12 11.95 9.67 0.80
N HIS A 13 13.23 9.47 0.49
CA HIS A 13 14.35 10.18 1.11
C HIS A 13 14.23 11.71 1.00
N GLY A 14 13.63 12.22 -0.08
CA GLY A 14 13.40 13.64 -0.32
C GLY A 14 12.10 14.21 0.27
N LEU A 15 11.35 13.45 1.08
CA LEU A 15 10.07 13.89 1.63
C LEU A 15 10.16 15.25 2.34
N LEU A 16 11.20 15.42 3.17
CA LEU A 16 11.43 16.65 3.93
C LEU A 16 12.06 17.77 3.08
N LEU A 17 12.28 17.54 1.79
CA LEU A 17 12.71 18.55 0.83
C LEU A 17 11.55 19.05 -0.04
N ASP A 18 10.39 18.38 0.00
CA ASP A 18 9.22 18.79 -0.75
C ASP A 18 8.66 20.13 -0.20
N PRO A 19 8.65 21.21 -1.00
CA PRO A 19 8.13 22.50 -0.56
C PRO A 19 6.65 22.47 -0.17
N LYS A 20 5.83 21.60 -0.78
CA LYS A 20 4.42 21.44 -0.41
C LYS A 20 4.31 20.96 1.03
N LEU A 21 5.10 19.95 1.38
CA LEU A 21 5.08 19.35 2.72
C LEU A 21 5.76 20.20 3.79
N GLN A 22 6.80 20.97 3.43
CA GLN A 22 7.57 21.74 4.42
C GLN A 22 7.09 23.17 4.64
N ARG A 23 6.59 23.84 3.60
CA ARG A 23 6.29 25.29 3.67
C ARG A 23 4.80 25.60 3.64
N ARG A 24 3.98 24.69 3.10
CA ARG A 24 2.55 24.93 2.92
C ARG A 24 1.67 24.22 3.93
N LEU A 25 2.25 23.32 4.74
CA LEU A 25 1.53 22.60 5.77
C LEU A 25 1.98 23.01 7.16
N SER A 26 1.02 23.03 8.09
CA SER A 26 1.28 22.97 9.52
C SER A 26 1.81 21.59 9.92
N GLY A 27 2.34 21.48 11.14
CA GLY A 27 2.78 20.19 11.67
C GLY A 27 1.64 19.16 11.79
N GLU A 28 0.41 19.62 12.06
CA GLU A 28 -0.77 18.77 12.17
C GLU A 28 -1.28 18.30 10.81
N GLU A 29 -1.23 19.17 9.79
CA GLU A 29 -1.59 18.81 8.42
C GLU A 29 -0.57 17.83 7.82
N PHE A 30 0.73 18.05 8.07
CA PHE A 30 1.76 17.09 7.68
C PHE A 30 1.56 15.73 8.35
N ARG A 31 1.26 15.73 9.66
CA ARG A 31 0.92 14.49 10.38
C ARG A 31 -0.29 13.82 9.73
N SER A 32 -1.35 14.58 9.46
CA SER A 32 -2.58 14.10 8.81
C SER A 32 -2.27 13.43 7.47
N PHE A 33 -1.39 14.02 6.64
CA PHE A 33 -0.97 13.42 5.37
C PHE A 33 -0.29 12.06 5.54
N VAL A 34 0.72 11.96 6.42
CA VAL A 34 1.44 10.69 6.66
C VAL A 34 0.47 9.60 7.10
N ASN A 35 -0.48 10.00 7.91
CA ASN A 35 -1.41 9.14 8.59
C ASN A 35 -2.48 8.65 7.59
N VAL A 36 -2.98 9.53 6.70
CA VAL A 36 -3.82 9.16 5.54
C VAL A 36 -3.06 8.17 4.66
N LEU A 37 -1.80 8.44 4.33
CA LEU A 37 -0.97 7.57 3.49
C LEU A 37 -0.85 6.15 4.08
N VAL A 38 -0.56 6.05 5.38
CA VAL A 38 -0.49 4.76 6.08
C VAL A 38 -1.82 4.01 6.04
N TRP A 39 -2.92 4.73 6.21
CA TRP A 39 -4.24 4.14 6.24
C TRP A 39 -4.69 3.60 4.89
N VAL A 40 -4.53 4.36 3.80
CA VAL A 40 -4.87 3.89 2.45
C VAL A 40 -4.01 2.70 2.01
N VAL A 41 -2.74 2.65 2.45
CA VAL A 41 -1.88 1.48 2.25
C VAL A 41 -2.43 0.27 3.01
N SER A 42 -2.83 0.46 4.28
CA SER A 42 -3.38 -0.60 5.13
C SER A 42 -4.69 -1.18 4.58
N LEU A 43 -5.53 -0.34 3.98
CA LEU A 43 -6.78 -0.75 3.33
C LEU A 43 -6.58 -1.34 1.93
N VAL A 44 -5.40 -1.16 1.33
CA VAL A 44 -5.08 -1.61 -0.04
C VAL A 44 -6.07 -1.03 -1.05
N THR A 45 -6.34 0.28 -0.91
CA THR A 45 -7.32 1.01 -1.74
C THR A 45 -6.70 1.73 -2.92
N ASP A 46 -5.42 1.50 -3.22
CA ASP A 46 -4.70 2.19 -4.29
C ASP A 46 -4.70 3.74 -4.15
N GLY A 47 -4.62 4.19 -2.89
CA GLY A 47 -4.59 5.61 -2.52
C GLY A 47 -5.97 6.24 -2.36
N TRP A 48 -7.05 5.51 -2.65
CA TRP A 48 -8.42 6.01 -2.54
C TRP A 48 -8.94 5.97 -1.10
N PHE A 49 -9.72 6.97 -0.71
CA PHE A 49 -10.39 7.00 0.58
C PHE A 49 -11.65 7.86 0.55
N ASN A 50 -12.59 7.53 1.43
CA ASN A 50 -13.74 8.36 1.73
C ASN A 50 -13.35 9.36 2.83
N PRO A 51 -13.56 10.66 2.64
CA PRO A 51 -13.19 11.65 3.64
C PRO A 51 -13.97 11.50 4.95
N ASP A 52 -15.21 11.01 4.93
CA ASP A 52 -16.03 10.81 6.12
C ASP A 52 -15.46 9.67 7.00
N ASP A 53 -14.90 8.63 6.36
CA ASP A 53 -14.23 7.53 7.06
C ASP A 53 -12.85 7.95 7.59
N ALA A 54 -12.21 8.95 6.96
CA ALA A 54 -10.91 9.48 7.36
C ALA A 54 -11.00 10.33 8.64
N GLU A 55 -12.12 11.04 8.82
CA GLU A 55 -12.44 11.83 10.01
C GLU A 55 -12.46 10.99 11.29
N MET A 56 -12.86 9.71 11.19
CA MET A 56 -12.95 8.81 12.34
C MET A 56 -11.59 8.35 12.90
N ILE A 57 -10.49 8.54 12.17
CA ILE A 57 -9.21 7.91 12.51
C ILE A 57 -8.06 8.93 12.55
N ILE A 58 -8.03 9.93 11.65
CA ILE A 58 -6.73 10.51 11.26
C ILE A 58 -6.68 12.02 11.02
N ALA A 59 -7.72 12.63 10.44
CA ALA A 59 -7.66 14.03 10.00
C ALA A 59 -9.04 14.67 10.06
N ASP A 60 -9.16 15.82 10.72
CA ASP A 60 -10.35 16.66 10.59
C ASP A 60 -10.54 17.05 9.10
N ARG A 61 -11.79 17.26 8.68
CA ARG A 61 -12.15 17.59 7.29
C ARG A 61 -11.34 18.75 6.75
N GLN A 62 -11.09 19.74 7.60
CA GLN A 62 -10.27 20.92 7.30
C GLN A 62 -8.85 20.55 6.84
N HIS A 63 -8.23 19.54 7.46
CA HIS A 63 -6.92 19.08 7.04
C HIS A 63 -6.99 18.38 5.67
N ILE A 64 -8.01 17.58 5.40
CA ILE A 64 -8.19 16.92 4.10
C ILE A 64 -8.32 17.98 2.99
N ASP A 65 -9.06 19.04 3.24
CA ASP A 65 -9.21 20.16 2.31
C ASP A 65 -7.89 20.93 2.12
N ALA A 66 -7.13 21.16 3.19
CA ALA A 66 -5.79 21.75 3.10
C ALA A 66 -4.84 20.88 2.25
N LEU A 67 -4.86 19.56 2.44
CA LEU A 67 -4.09 18.60 1.63
C LEU A 67 -4.50 18.64 0.15
N ALA A 68 -5.79 18.85 -0.14
CA ALA A 68 -6.28 19.00 -1.50
C ALA A 68 -5.81 20.31 -2.12
N GLU A 69 -5.85 21.41 -1.37
CA GLU A 69 -5.40 22.73 -1.82
C GLU A 69 -3.91 22.75 -2.21
N VAL A 70 -3.07 22.02 -1.47
CA VAL A 70 -1.64 21.92 -1.77
C VAL A 70 -1.31 20.82 -2.80
N GLY A 71 -2.32 20.08 -3.27
CA GLY A 71 -2.19 19.04 -4.29
C GLY A 71 -1.44 17.81 -3.79
N LEU A 72 -1.71 17.38 -2.55
CA LEU A 72 -1.26 16.10 -1.97
C LEU A 72 -2.32 15.01 -2.10
N VAL A 73 -3.58 15.43 -2.15
CA VAL A 73 -4.73 14.58 -2.47
C VAL A 73 -5.56 15.25 -3.56
N GLU A 74 -6.31 14.45 -4.30
CA GLU A 74 -7.20 14.90 -5.37
C GLU A 74 -8.61 14.44 -5.07
N ARG A 75 -9.58 15.33 -5.25
CA ARG A 75 -10.99 14.98 -5.13
C ARG A 75 -11.49 14.49 -6.48
N CYS A 76 -12.12 13.32 -6.49
CA CYS A 76 -12.84 12.81 -7.64
C CYS A 76 -14.27 13.39 -7.62
N GLU A 77 -14.59 14.23 -8.61
CA GLU A 77 -15.90 14.90 -8.68
C GLU A 77 -17.05 13.89 -8.83
N ASP A 78 -16.84 12.82 -9.58
CA ASP A 78 -17.88 11.83 -9.90
C ASP A 78 -18.26 10.95 -8.70
N SER A 79 -17.29 10.58 -7.85
CA SER A 79 -17.50 9.65 -6.74
C SER A 79 -17.55 10.32 -5.37
N GLY A 80 -17.14 11.60 -5.28
CA GLY A 80 -16.95 12.30 -4.02
C GLY A 80 -15.77 11.79 -3.18
N LEU A 81 -15.05 10.76 -3.65
CA LEU A 81 -13.90 10.19 -2.97
C LEU A 81 -12.66 11.06 -3.17
N TYR A 82 -11.70 10.91 -2.27
CA TYR A 82 -10.39 11.50 -2.39
C TYR A 82 -9.37 10.42 -2.74
N ARG A 83 -8.29 10.84 -3.37
CA ARG A 83 -7.16 9.98 -3.71
C ARG A 83 -5.85 10.66 -3.37
N VAL A 84 -4.90 9.94 -2.78
CA VAL A 84 -3.52 10.42 -2.68
C VAL A 84 -2.96 10.71 -4.08
N HIS A 85 -2.35 11.89 -4.26
CA HIS A 85 -1.83 12.32 -5.54
C HIS A 85 -0.78 11.33 -6.09
N PRO A 86 -0.74 11.06 -7.41
CA PRO A 86 0.10 10.01 -8.00
C PRO A 86 1.58 10.09 -7.64
N ASP A 87 2.15 11.28 -7.52
CA ASP A 87 3.57 11.48 -7.15
C ASP A 87 3.94 10.86 -5.80
N TYR A 88 3.00 10.85 -4.86
CA TYR A 88 3.17 10.30 -3.51
C TYR A 88 2.71 8.83 -3.47
N TRP A 89 1.64 8.49 -4.20
CA TRP A 89 1.17 7.11 -4.29
C TRP A 89 2.17 6.19 -5.00
N ALA A 90 2.95 6.72 -5.95
CA ALA A 90 4.01 5.97 -6.64
C ALA A 90 5.07 5.38 -5.69
N TRP A 91 5.14 5.88 -4.46
CA TRP A 91 6.01 5.31 -3.44
C TRP A 91 5.47 4.00 -2.89
N GLN A 92 4.18 3.71 -3.03
CA GLN A 92 3.53 2.54 -2.45
C GLN A 92 3.43 1.38 -3.42
N THR A 93 3.13 0.19 -2.89
CA THR A 93 2.92 -1.00 -3.71
C THR A 93 1.44 -1.09 -4.00
N SER A 94 1.05 -1.19 -5.28
CA SER A 94 -0.36 -1.27 -5.65
C SER A 94 -0.98 -2.61 -5.28
N LYS A 95 -2.31 -2.64 -5.21
CA LYS A 95 -3.09 -3.86 -4.99
C LYS A 95 -2.73 -4.96 -6.00
N ALA A 96 -2.66 -4.61 -7.28
CA ALA A 96 -2.33 -5.54 -8.36
C ALA A 96 -0.91 -6.12 -8.18
N GLN A 97 0.06 -5.30 -7.73
CA GLN A 97 1.41 -5.77 -7.43
C GLN A 97 1.42 -6.76 -6.26
N LEU A 98 0.66 -6.48 -5.20
CA LEU A 98 0.53 -7.37 -4.04
C LEU A 98 -0.13 -8.70 -4.41
N GLU A 99 -1.18 -8.67 -5.23
CA GLU A 99 -1.84 -9.87 -5.75
C GLU A 99 -0.89 -10.70 -6.62
N GLY A 100 -0.11 -10.05 -7.49
CA GLY A 100 0.93 -10.71 -8.29
C GLY A 100 2.02 -11.37 -7.43
N LEU A 101 2.46 -10.71 -6.35
CA LEU A 101 3.42 -11.28 -5.40
C LEU A 101 2.82 -12.47 -4.65
N ALA A 102 1.56 -12.40 -4.24
CA ALA A 102 0.86 -13.50 -3.59
C ALA A 102 0.74 -14.72 -4.51
N ALA A 103 0.34 -14.51 -5.77
CA ALA A 103 0.25 -15.56 -6.78
C ALA A 103 1.60 -16.25 -7.03
N ARG A 104 2.69 -15.48 -7.13
CA ARG A 104 4.05 -16.02 -7.26
C ARG A 104 4.45 -16.88 -6.07
N ARG A 105 4.17 -16.41 -4.85
CA ARG A 105 4.46 -17.17 -3.62
C ARG A 105 3.72 -18.51 -3.59
N GLU A 106 2.45 -18.54 -4.00
CA GLU A 106 1.67 -19.78 -4.07
C GLU A 106 2.19 -20.72 -5.16
N ALA A 107 2.55 -20.20 -6.33
CA ALA A 107 3.16 -21.00 -7.40
C ALA A 107 4.49 -21.63 -6.95
N ASP A 108 5.34 -20.88 -6.25
CA ASP A 108 6.61 -21.39 -5.72
C ASP A 108 6.41 -22.46 -4.64
N LYS A 109 5.42 -22.29 -3.76
CA LYS A 109 5.06 -23.34 -2.78
C LYS A 109 4.62 -24.62 -3.47
N LEU A 110 3.80 -24.50 -4.53
CA LEU A 110 3.32 -25.66 -5.28
C LEU A 110 4.46 -26.37 -6.00
N ARG A 111 5.38 -25.62 -6.62
CA ARG A 111 6.58 -26.18 -7.28
C ARG A 111 7.46 -26.91 -6.28
N LYS A 112 7.81 -26.28 -5.15
CA LYS A 112 8.62 -26.91 -4.10
C LYS A 112 7.96 -28.16 -3.51
N ARG A 113 6.63 -28.18 -3.41
CA ARG A 113 5.90 -29.38 -2.99
C ARG A 113 6.05 -30.51 -4.00
N LYS A 114 5.83 -30.24 -5.29
CA LYS A 114 6.02 -31.24 -6.36
C LYS A 114 7.44 -31.78 -6.43
N GLU A 115 8.45 -30.92 -6.24
CA GLU A 115 9.86 -31.34 -6.20
C GLU A 115 10.15 -32.28 -5.03
N ARG A 116 9.54 -32.04 -3.85
CA ARG A 116 9.65 -32.95 -2.70
C ARG A 116 8.93 -34.27 -2.95
N ASP A 117 7.71 -34.22 -3.47
CA ASP A 117 6.90 -35.41 -3.73
C ASP A 117 7.60 -36.32 -4.76
N ASN A 118 8.11 -35.76 -5.87
CA ASN A 118 8.85 -36.51 -6.90
C ASN A 118 10.22 -37.01 -6.39
N GLY A 119 10.91 -36.23 -5.56
CA GLY A 119 12.18 -36.66 -4.94
C GLY A 119 12.00 -37.83 -3.97
N HIS A 120 10.86 -37.87 -3.27
CA HIS A 120 10.49 -38.96 -2.37
C HIS A 120 10.11 -40.25 -3.14
N GLU A 121 9.48 -40.13 -4.30
CA GLU A 121 9.18 -41.27 -5.19
C GLU A 121 10.45 -41.90 -5.80
N LEU A 122 11.44 -41.08 -6.20
CA LEU A 122 12.71 -41.56 -6.74
C LEU A 122 13.58 -42.28 -5.70
N GLN A 123 13.51 -41.90 -4.42
CA GLN A 123 14.21 -42.61 -3.33
C GLN A 123 13.55 -43.94 -2.95
N ALA A 124 12.23 -44.08 -3.11
CA ALA A 124 11.52 -45.32 -2.80
C ALA A 124 11.74 -46.44 -3.83
N GLN A 125 12.30 -46.12 -5.01
CA GLN A 125 12.52 -47.07 -6.12
C GLN A 125 13.97 -47.56 -6.28
N ALA A 126 14.87 -47.26 -5.34
CA ALA A 126 16.21 -47.86 -5.34
C ALA A 126 16.23 -49.13 -4.46
N PRO A 127 15.93 -50.34 -4.99
CA PRO A 127 16.19 -51.56 -4.26
C PRO A 127 17.70 -51.76 -4.15
N PHE A 128 18.13 -52.17 -2.96
CA PHE A 128 19.47 -52.66 -2.66
C PHE A 128 19.94 -53.64 -3.76
N SER A 129 21.09 -53.34 -4.36
CA SER A 129 21.93 -54.30 -5.10
C SER A 129 23.08 -54.74 -4.21
#